data_AF-A0A940USX8-F1
#
_entry.id   AF-A0A940USX8-F1
#
_cell.length_a   1.000
_cell.length_b   1.000
_cell.length_c   1.000
_cell.angle_alpha   90.00
_cell.angle_beta   90.00
_cell.angle_gamma   90.00
#
_symmetry.space_group_name_H-M   'P 1'
#
loop_
_entity.id
_entity.type
_entity.pdbx_description
1 polymer ?
#
loop_
_entity_poly.entity_id
_entity_poly.type
_entity_poly.pdbx_seq_one_letter_code
_entity_poly.pdbx_strand_id
1 'polypeptide(L)'
;MKNDEPIQPRAKEKIHDIYTAGTRQQALVGLNGFISLYGKKFPGACECLTKDRDTLFTFYDFPAEHWIHIRTTNPIESTFATVRLRTKKTKGCGTRLATLTMVFKLVIEMRRTWKKIKGYKLIPKVLEGITFVDGELRDQGEQAA
;
A
#
# COMPACT_ATOMS: atom_id res chain seq x y z
N MET A 1 3.96 24.72 -31.16
CA MET A 1 3.22 24.26 -29.97
C MET A 1 3.88 22.97 -29.49
N LYS A 2 4.56 22.98 -28.34
CA LYS A 2 5.09 21.72 -27.77
C LYS A 2 3.89 20.86 -27.38
N ASN A 3 3.84 19.64 -27.91
CA ASN A 3 2.79 18.67 -27.65
C ASN A 3 2.51 18.58 -26.13
N ASP A 4 1.28 18.93 -25.74
CA ASP A 4 0.77 18.71 -24.39
C ASP A 4 0.69 17.20 -24.14
N GLU A 5 1.79 16.64 -23.62
CA GLU A 5 1.77 15.28 -23.07
C GLU A 5 0.68 15.18 -21.99
N PRO A 6 -0.04 14.04 -21.93
CA PRO A 6 -1.09 13.86 -20.96
C PRO A 6 -0.55 14.03 -19.53
N ILE A 7 -1.15 14.96 -18.78
CA ILE A 7 -0.71 15.35 -17.43
C ILE A 7 -0.88 14.20 -16.43
N GLN A 8 -1.91 13.38 -16.60
CA GLN A 8 -2.26 12.28 -15.70
C GLN A 8 -1.16 11.22 -15.57
N PRO A 9 -0.56 10.64 -16.64
CA PRO A 9 0.50 9.65 -16.51
C PRO A 9 1.76 10.20 -15.81
N ARG A 10 2.16 11.46 -16.08
CA ARG A 10 3.31 12.09 -15.41
C ARG A 10 3.03 12.36 -13.92
N ALA A 11 1.80 12.74 -13.57
CA ALA A 11 1.40 12.87 -12.18
C ALA A 11 1.40 11.51 -11.47
N LYS A 12 0.92 10.46 -12.14
CA LYS A 12 0.91 9.09 -11.61
C LYS A 12 2.32 8.55 -11.36
N GLU A 13 3.23 8.77 -12.30
CA GLU A 13 4.65 8.41 -12.16
C GLU A 13 5.27 9.10 -10.94
N LYS A 14 5.09 10.41 -10.79
CA LYS A 14 5.59 11.14 -9.63
C LYS A 14 4.99 10.68 -8.31
N ILE A 15 3.70 10.33 -8.28
CA ILE A 15 3.09 9.73 -7.09
C ILE A 15 3.74 8.38 -6.78
N HIS A 16 4.05 7.58 -7.81
CA HIS A 16 4.74 6.31 -7.65
C HIS A 16 6.14 6.50 -7.06
N ASP A 17 6.90 7.49 -7.55
CA ASP A 17 8.24 7.81 -7.04
C ASP A 17 8.22 8.18 -5.55
N ILE A 18 7.17 8.88 -5.09
CA ILE A 18 7.03 9.29 -3.68
C ILE A 18 7.01 8.08 -2.74
N TYR A 19 6.15 7.09 -3.00
CA TYR A 19 6.01 5.94 -2.09
C TYR A 19 6.96 4.78 -2.43
N THR A 20 7.65 4.85 -3.57
CA THR A 20 8.72 3.91 -3.91
C THR A 20 10.11 4.33 -3.45
N ALA A 21 10.27 5.58 -2.99
CA ALA A 21 11.50 6.13 -2.43
C ALA A 21 12.14 5.22 -1.37
N GLY A 22 13.47 5.24 -1.31
CA GLY A 22 14.25 4.38 -0.41
C GLY A 22 14.12 4.74 1.07
N THR A 23 13.90 6.02 1.37
CA THR A 23 13.77 6.51 2.75
C THR A 23 12.59 7.46 2.90
N ARG A 24 12.09 7.61 4.14
CA ARG A 24 11.04 8.57 4.49
C ARG A 24 11.42 9.99 4.10
N GLN A 25 12.68 10.38 4.27
CA GLN A 25 13.15 11.72 3.89
C GLN A 25 13.06 11.96 2.38
N GLN A 26 13.50 11.00 1.56
CA GLN A 26 13.38 11.09 0.11
C GLN A 26 11.92 11.17 -0.35
N ALA A 27 11.04 10.38 0.29
CA ALA A 27 9.61 10.42 0.02
C ALA A 27 8.99 11.81 0.31
N LEU A 28 9.39 12.44 1.42
CA LEU A 28 8.94 13.78 1.80
C LEU A 28 9.43 14.85 0.81
N VAL A 29 10.67 14.75 0.34
CA VAL A 29 11.19 15.64 -0.72
C VAL A 29 10.37 15.48 -2.00
N GLY A 30 10.07 14.23 -2.40
CA GLY A 30 9.21 13.94 -3.55
C GLY A 30 7.80 14.52 -3.41
N LEU A 31 7.20 14.38 -2.22
CA LEU A 31 5.88 14.91 -1.92
C LEU A 31 5.83 16.44 -2.04
N ASN A 32 6.80 17.13 -1.44
CA ASN A 32 6.89 18.59 -1.53
C ASN A 32 7.11 19.04 -2.99
N GLY A 33 7.91 18.31 -3.75
CA GLY A 33 8.08 18.55 -5.20
C GLY A 33 6.77 18.39 -5.97
N PHE A 34 5.99 17.35 -5.67
CA PHE A 34 4.68 17.13 -6.29
C PHE A 34 3.69 18.26 -5.96
N ILE A 35 3.62 18.68 -4.70
CA ILE A 35 2.75 19.79 -4.26
C ILE A 35 3.14 21.09 -4.96
N SER A 36 4.45 21.38 -5.09
CA SER A 36 4.92 22.58 -5.79
C SER A 36 4.53 22.58 -7.27
N LEU A 37 4.64 21.42 -7.93
CA LEU A 37 4.34 21.27 -9.36
C LEU A 37 2.84 21.28 -9.67
N TYR A 38 2.02 20.62 -8.84
CA TYR A 38 0.61 20.36 -9.14
C TYR A 38 -0.37 21.10 -8.24
N GLY A 39 0.07 21.70 -7.13
CA GLY A 39 -0.81 22.31 -6.13
C GLY A 39 -1.73 23.40 -6.69
N LYS A 40 -1.25 24.20 -7.65
CA LYS A 40 -2.07 25.23 -8.31
C LYS A 40 -3.13 24.65 -9.25
N LYS A 41 -2.86 23.51 -9.89
CA LYS A 41 -3.76 22.89 -10.89
C LYS A 41 -4.71 21.87 -10.27
N PHE A 42 -4.26 21.15 -9.25
CA PHE A 42 -5.00 20.05 -8.61
C PHE A 42 -4.90 20.14 -7.08
N PRO A 43 -5.50 21.18 -6.46
CA PRO A 43 -5.40 21.42 -5.02
C PRO A 43 -5.96 20.25 -4.20
N GLY A 44 -7.11 19.68 -4.60
CA GLY A 44 -7.72 18.55 -3.86
C GLY A 44 -6.89 17.26 -3.87
N ALA A 45 -6.14 16.99 -4.95
CA ALA A 45 -5.24 15.86 -5.00
C ALA A 45 -4.04 16.04 -4.05
N CYS A 46 -3.50 17.26 -3.98
CA CYS A 46 -2.41 17.60 -3.08
C CYS A 46 -2.87 17.59 -1.61
N GLU A 47 -4.08 18.06 -1.33
CA GLU A 47 -4.69 18.02 0.00
C GLU A 47 -4.85 16.58 0.49
N CYS A 48 -5.36 15.68 -0.36
CA CYS A 48 -5.49 14.26 -0.03
C CYS A 48 -4.15 13.62 0.36
N LEU A 49 -3.09 13.86 -0.44
CA LEU A 49 -1.75 13.36 -0.12
C LEU A 49 -1.15 13.97 1.15
N THR A 50 -1.41 15.25 1.41
CA THR A 50 -0.83 15.97 2.55
C THR A 50 -1.52 15.60 3.85
N LYS A 51 -2.84 15.46 3.83
CA LYS A 51 -3.66 15.13 5.01
C LYS A 51 -3.24 13.81 5.66
N ASP A 52 -3.02 12.79 4.83
CA ASP A 52 -2.73 11.43 5.30
C ASP A 52 -1.23 11.09 5.17
N ARG A 53 -0.36 12.10 5.07
CA ARG A 53 1.09 11.95 4.85
C ARG A 53 1.76 10.99 5.84
N ASP A 54 1.48 11.19 7.13
CA ASP A 54 2.16 10.42 8.18
C ASP A 54 1.71 8.95 8.15
N THR A 55 0.43 8.70 7.86
CA THR A 55 -0.10 7.35 7.64
C THR A 55 0.47 6.72 6.37
N LEU A 56 0.59 7.49 5.28
CA LEU A 56 1.15 7.04 4.00
C LEU A 56 2.59 6.53 4.15
N PHE A 57 3.38 7.17 5.01
CA PHE A 57 4.80 6.82 5.24
C PHE A 57 5.05 5.95 6.48
N THR A 58 4.01 5.41 7.11
CA THR A 58 4.17 4.51 8.26
C THR A 58 4.83 3.19 7.86
N PHE A 59 4.77 2.79 6.58
CA PHE A 59 5.41 1.54 6.13
C PHE A 59 6.95 1.54 6.31
N TYR A 60 7.60 2.70 6.39
CA TYR A 60 9.05 2.81 6.68
C TYR A 60 9.42 2.32 8.08
N ASP A 61 8.45 2.25 9.00
CA ASP A 61 8.65 1.71 10.35
C ASP A 61 8.52 0.18 10.40
N PHE A 62 8.37 -0.48 9.24
CA PHE A 62 8.34 -1.93 9.06
C PHE A 62 9.53 -2.40 8.23
N PRO A 63 9.94 -3.69 8.31
CA PRO A 63 11.05 -4.23 7.53
C PRO A 63 10.94 -3.91 6.03
N ALA A 64 12.06 -3.54 5.39
CA ALA A 64 12.10 -3.23 3.97
C ALA A 64 11.58 -4.39 3.10
N GLU A 65 11.82 -5.63 3.51
CA GLU A 65 11.31 -6.84 2.86
C GLU A 65 9.77 -6.89 2.77
N HIS A 66 9.07 -6.26 3.72
CA HIS A 66 7.61 -6.26 3.80
C HIS A 66 6.99 -5.18 2.91
N TRP A 67 7.74 -4.15 2.52
CA TRP A 67 7.20 -2.98 1.79
C TRP A 67 6.51 -3.36 0.47
N ILE A 68 6.98 -4.40 -0.22
CA ILE A 68 6.33 -4.89 -1.44
C ILE A 68 4.89 -5.37 -1.20
N HIS A 69 4.59 -5.84 0.00
CA HIS A 69 3.26 -6.31 0.39
C HIS A 69 2.42 -5.19 1.02
N ILE A 70 3.04 -4.27 1.76
CA ILE A 70 2.33 -3.15 2.42
C ILE A 70 1.90 -2.08 1.41
N ARG A 71 2.73 -1.79 0.40
CA ARG A 71 2.47 -0.73 -0.60
C ARG A 71 1.45 -1.13 -1.68
N THR A 72 0.78 -2.27 -1.55
CA THR A 72 -0.20 -2.75 -2.52
C THR A 72 -1.47 -3.26 -1.84
N THR A 73 -2.62 -2.97 -2.44
CA THR A 73 -3.93 -3.49 -2.04
C THR A 73 -4.24 -4.85 -2.66
N ASN A 74 -3.35 -5.39 -3.51
CA ASN A 74 -3.55 -6.66 -4.23
C ASN A 74 -3.95 -7.84 -3.33
N PRO A 75 -3.35 -8.06 -2.14
CA PRO A 75 -3.77 -9.15 -1.25
C PRO A 75 -5.26 -9.07 -0.86
N ILE A 76 -5.79 -7.85 -0.73
CA ILE A 76 -7.18 -7.59 -0.40
C ILE A 76 -8.03 -7.68 -1.67
N GLU A 77 -7.68 -6.94 -2.71
CA GLU A 77 -8.47 -6.83 -3.94
C GLU A 77 -8.59 -8.16 -4.70
N SER A 78 -7.50 -8.93 -4.77
CA SER A 78 -7.47 -10.25 -5.40
C SER A 78 -8.45 -11.18 -4.67
N THR A 79 -8.40 -11.23 -3.34
CA THR A 79 -9.31 -12.05 -2.52
C THR A 79 -10.79 -11.75 -2.79
N PHE A 80 -11.14 -10.48 -2.96
CA PHE A 80 -12.53 -10.10 -3.26
C PHE A 80 -12.89 -10.16 -4.76
N ALA A 81 -11.93 -10.30 -5.67
CA ALA A 81 -12.19 -10.39 -7.10
C ALA A 81 -13.08 -11.59 -7.45
N THR A 82 -12.79 -12.77 -6.88
CA THR A 82 -13.57 -14.00 -7.12
C THR A 82 -14.98 -13.89 -6.55
N VAL A 83 -15.14 -13.26 -5.38
CA VAL A 83 -16.45 -13.02 -4.76
C VAL A 83 -17.31 -12.12 -5.66
N ARG A 84 -16.75 -11.01 -6.15
CA ARG A 84 -17.44 -10.10 -7.08
C ARG A 84 -17.79 -10.79 -8.38
N LEU A 85 -16.88 -11.57 -8.94
CA LEU A 85 -17.12 -12.35 -10.16
C LEU A 85 -18.28 -13.33 -9.97
N ARG A 86 -18.30 -14.09 -8.87
CA ARG A 86 -19.36 -15.07 -8.61
C ARG A 86 -20.71 -14.38 -8.38
N THR A 87 -20.73 -13.29 -7.62
CA THR A 87 -21.93 -12.48 -7.38
C THR A 87 -22.52 -11.94 -8.68
N LYS A 88 -21.68 -11.45 -9.60
CA LYS A 88 -22.12 -10.98 -10.92
C LYS A 88 -22.69 -12.13 -11.77
N LYS A 89 -22.11 -13.32 -11.70
CA LYS A 89 -22.56 -14.50 -12.45
C LYS A 89 -23.87 -15.09 -11.91
N THR A 90 -24.10 -15.05 -10.60
CA THR A 90 -25.35 -15.55 -9.98
C THR A 90 -26.54 -14.61 -10.17
N LYS A 91 -26.34 -13.40 -10.72
CA LYS A 91 -27.39 -12.40 -11.01
C LYS A 91 -28.28 -12.09 -9.80
N GLY A 92 -27.71 -12.09 -8.60
CA GLY A 92 -28.41 -11.80 -7.35
C GLY A 92 -27.69 -12.36 -6.13
N CYS A 93 -28.02 -11.81 -4.96
CA CYS A 93 -27.77 -12.46 -3.67
C CYS A 93 -29.02 -13.29 -3.33
N GLY A 94 -28.84 -14.58 -3.04
CA GLY A 94 -29.94 -15.42 -2.55
C GLY A 94 -30.35 -15.01 -1.13
N THR A 95 -30.60 -15.98 -0.26
CA THR A 95 -30.75 -15.67 1.16
C THR A 95 -29.43 -15.16 1.75
N ARG A 96 -29.50 -14.36 2.83
CA ARG A 96 -28.31 -13.89 3.56
C ARG A 96 -27.36 -15.03 3.92
N LEU A 97 -27.91 -16.16 4.36
CA LEU A 97 -27.13 -17.35 4.71
C LEU A 97 -26.40 -17.91 3.48
N ALA A 98 -27.08 -18.07 2.34
CA ALA A 98 -26.48 -18.57 1.11
C ALA A 98 -25.34 -17.66 0.62
N THR A 99 -25.52 -16.34 0.68
CA THR A 99 -24.46 -15.37 0.33
C THR A 99 -23.27 -15.50 1.27
N LEU A 100 -23.49 -15.57 2.59
CA LEU A 100 -22.41 -15.70 3.56
C LEU A 100 -21.62 -17.00 3.35
N THR A 101 -22.32 -18.13 3.15
CA THR A 101 -21.69 -19.43 2.86
C THR A 101 -20.88 -19.40 1.57
N MET A 102 -21.40 -18.76 0.52
CA MET A 102 -20.71 -18.60 -0.76
C MET A 102 -19.42 -17.79 -0.59
N VAL A 103 -19.49 -16.62 0.05
CA VAL A 103 -18.30 -15.78 0.34
C VAL A 103 -17.28 -16.57 1.15
N PHE A 104 -17.72 -17.22 2.24
CA PHE A 104 -16.85 -18.02 3.09
C PHE A 104 -16.11 -19.10 2.31
N LYS A 105 -16.82 -19.90 1.50
CA LYS A 105 -16.20 -20.97 0.72
C LYS A 105 -15.24 -20.45 -0.34
N LEU A 106 -15.58 -19.36 -1.04
CA LEU A 106 -14.67 -18.76 -2.01
C LEU A 106 -13.38 -18.25 -1.35
N VAL A 107 -13.47 -17.59 -0.19
CA VAL A 107 -12.29 -17.10 0.54
C VAL A 107 -11.42 -18.28 1.01
N ILE A 108 -12.02 -19.37 1.48
CA ILE A 108 -11.29 -20.59 1.87
C ILE A 108 -10.54 -21.22 0.69
N GLU A 109 -11.15 -21.27 -0.49
CA GLU A 109 -10.45 -21.77 -1.69
C GLU A 109 -9.30 -20.84 -2.11
N MET A 110 -9.49 -19.52 -2.03
CA MET A 110 -8.44 -18.56 -2.38
C MET A 110 -7.27 -18.57 -1.42
N ARG A 111 -7.49 -18.87 -0.13
CA ARG A 111 -6.43 -19.02 0.87
C ARG A 111 -5.34 -20.00 0.41
N ARG A 112 -5.71 -21.01 -0.38
CA ARG A 112 -4.77 -22.06 -0.85
C ARG A 112 -3.70 -21.51 -1.79
N THR A 113 -3.93 -20.37 -2.44
CA THR A 113 -2.98 -19.75 -3.38
C THR A 113 -2.15 -18.64 -2.75
N TRP A 114 -2.40 -18.30 -1.48
CA TRP A 114 -1.69 -17.23 -0.79
C TRP A 114 -0.22 -17.57 -0.56
N LYS A 115 0.64 -16.61 -0.88
CA LYS A 115 2.07 -16.71 -0.64
C LYS A 115 2.40 -16.17 0.75
N LYS A 116 3.45 -16.72 1.35
CA LYS A 116 4.04 -16.14 2.57
C LYS A 116 4.55 -14.73 2.29
N ILE A 117 4.46 -13.86 3.29
CA ILE A 117 5.05 -12.52 3.25
C ILE A 117 6.58 -12.68 3.08
N LYS A 118 7.19 -11.91 2.18
CA LYS A 118 8.65 -11.83 2.10
C LYS A 118 9.22 -11.37 3.44
N GLY A 119 10.32 -11.96 3.89
CA GLY A 119 10.84 -11.66 5.23
C GLY A 119 9.93 -12.09 6.38
N TYR A 120 9.10 -13.15 6.21
CA TYR A 120 8.21 -13.64 7.27
C TYR A 120 8.93 -13.95 8.60
N LYS A 121 10.24 -14.23 8.57
CA LYS A 121 11.08 -14.44 9.75
C LYS A 121 11.20 -13.19 10.64
N LEU A 122 10.94 -12.00 10.09
CA LEU A 122 10.97 -10.71 10.80
C LEU A 122 9.62 -10.37 11.45
N ILE A 123 8.55 -11.11 11.16
CA ILE A 123 7.23 -10.87 11.76
C ILE A 123 7.25 -10.92 13.30
N PRO A 124 7.92 -11.89 13.95
CA PRO A 124 8.03 -11.90 15.41
C PRO A 124 8.63 -10.60 15.97
N LYS A 125 9.67 -10.07 15.32
CA LYS A 125 10.32 -8.80 15.72
C LYS A 125 9.36 -7.61 15.64
N VAL A 126 8.50 -7.58 14.62
CA VAL A 126 7.45 -6.56 14.48
C VAL A 126 6.40 -6.71 15.58
N LEU A 127 6.01 -7.95 15.94
CA LEU A 127 5.05 -8.23 17.01
C LEU A 127 5.60 -7.89 18.41
N GLU A 128 6.90 -8.03 18.60
CA GLU A 128 7.63 -7.62 19.82
C GLU A 128 7.76 -6.09 19.94
N GLY A 129 7.37 -5.33 18.90
CA GLY A 129 7.44 -3.87 18.89
C GLY A 129 8.84 -3.31 18.63
N ILE A 130 9.74 -4.09 18.04
CA ILE A 130 11.08 -3.61 17.65
C ILE A 130 10.91 -2.52 16.59
N THR A 131 11.57 -1.39 16.81
CA THR A 131 11.52 -0.24 15.90
C THR A 131 12.41 -0.46 14.68
N PHE A 132 11.85 -0.25 13.50
CA PHE A 132 12.62 -0.17 12.26
C PHE A 132 12.71 1.29 11.82
N VAL A 133 13.85 1.69 11.28
CA VAL A 133 14.03 3.03 10.69
C VAL A 133 14.38 2.82 9.23
N ASP A 134 13.54 3.36 8.34
CA ASP A 134 13.66 3.16 6.89
C ASP A 134 13.82 1.66 6.50
N GLY A 135 13.14 0.79 7.25
CA GLY A 135 13.08 -0.65 7.00
C GLY A 135 14.25 -1.47 7.49
N GLU A 136 15.21 -0.86 8.17
CA GLU A 136 16.35 -1.52 8.82
C GLU A 136 16.15 -1.64 10.33
N LEU A 137 16.69 -2.72 10.90
CA LEU A 137 16.71 -2.93 12.34
C LEU A 137 17.72 -1.97 12.96
N ARG A 138 17.27 -1.15 13.91
CA ARG A 138 18.18 -0.38 14.73
C ARG A 138 18.68 -1.28 15.85
N ASP A 139 19.94 -1.71 15.78
CA ASP A 139 20.54 -2.41 16.92
C ASP A 139 20.54 -1.45 18.13
N GLN A 140 20.05 -1.94 19.26
CA GLN A 140 20.01 -1.18 20.54
C GLN A 140 21.42 -0.90 21.11
N GLY A 141 22.49 -1.08 20.32
CA GLY A 141 23.89 -0.92 20.73
C GLY A 141 24.62 0.32 20.19
N GLU A 142 24.01 1.14 19.33
CA GLU A 142 24.71 2.26 18.67
C GLU A 142 24.20 3.66 19.11
N GLN A 143 23.72 3.74 20.35
CA GLN A 143 23.48 5.01 21.06
C GLN A 143 24.16 4.99 22.44
N ALA A 144 25.48 4.80 22.44
CA ALA A 144 26.35 5.12 23.57
C ALA A 144 27.77 5.40 23.05
N ALA A 145 27.97 6.55 22.43
CA ALA A 145 29.28 7.17 22.21
C ALA A 145 29.10 8.70 22.15
#